data_AF-A0A379VJJ7-F1
#
_entry.id   AF-A0A379VJJ7-F1
#
_cell.length_a   1.000
_cell.length_b   1.000
_cell.length_c   1.000
_cell.angle_alpha   90.00
_cell.angle_beta   90.00
_cell.angle_gamma   90.00
#
_symmetry.space_group_name_H-M   'P 1'
#
loop_
_entity.id
_entity.type
_entity.pdbx_description
1 polymer ?
#
loop_
_entity_poly.entity_id
_entity_poly.type
_entity_poly.pdbx_seq_one_letter_code
_entity_poly.pdbx_strand_id
1 'polypeptide(L)'
;MSYMFGMWAFSFILRFFDLQRILTVLAGMAAVLMYLFITGTQAHMPWFILTLGFFSSAIYTSIITLGSQQTKVASPKLVNFILTCGTIGTMLTFVVTGPIVAHSGPQAALLTANGLYAVVFVMCFALGFVSRHRQHSAPATH
;
A
#
# COMPACT_ATOMS: atom_id res chain seq x y z
N MET A 1 -18.96 -8.48 7.01
CA MET A 1 -18.78 -9.86 6.48
C MET A 1 -17.67 -9.92 5.42
N SER A 2 -17.69 -9.06 4.38
CA SER A 2 -16.66 -9.04 3.32
C SER A 2 -15.26 -8.63 3.77
N TYR A 3 -15.12 -7.67 4.71
CA TYR A 3 -13.81 -7.22 5.20
C TYR A 3 -13.04 -8.29 6.00
N MET A 4 -13.75 -9.20 6.69
CA MET A 4 -13.15 -10.31 7.46
C MET A 4 -12.63 -11.42 6.55
N PHE A 5 -13.35 -11.71 5.46
CA PHE A 5 -12.93 -12.69 4.47
C PHE A 5 -11.65 -12.25 3.74
N GLY A 6 -11.54 -10.95 3.47
CA GLY A 6 -10.33 -10.34 2.91
C GLY A 6 -9.11 -10.51 3.78
N MET A 7 -9.22 -10.13 5.04
CA MET A 7 -8.12 -10.20 6.02
C MET A 7 -7.68 -11.65 6.29
N TRP A 8 -8.62 -12.61 6.24
CA TRP A 8 -8.35 -14.04 6.41
C TRP A 8 -7.67 -14.67 5.18
N ALA A 9 -8.21 -14.46 3.98
CA ALA A 9 -7.62 -14.98 2.74
C ALA A 9 -6.22 -14.40 2.49
N PHE A 10 -6.03 -13.11 2.78
CA PHE A 10 -4.72 -12.48 2.75
C PHE A 10 -3.76 -13.06 3.79
N SER A 11 -4.19 -13.23 5.04
CA SER A 11 -3.32 -13.81 6.09
C SER A 11 -2.87 -15.24 5.76
N PHE A 12 -3.70 -16.01 5.06
CA PHE A 12 -3.34 -17.35 4.59
C PHE A 12 -2.30 -17.30 3.45
N ILE A 13 -2.47 -16.40 2.47
CA ILE A 13 -1.49 -16.18 1.39
C ILE A 13 -0.15 -15.62 1.92
N LEU A 14 -0.22 -14.72 2.91
CA LEU A 14 0.93 -14.07 3.57
C LEU A 14 1.82 -15.06 4.33
N ARG A 15 1.32 -16.26 4.63
CA ARG A 15 2.08 -17.32 5.30
C ARG A 15 3.03 -18.08 4.35
N PHE A 16 2.81 -17.99 3.04
CA PHE A 16 3.56 -18.77 2.03
C PHE A 16 4.55 -17.94 1.21
N PHE A 17 4.43 -16.61 1.20
CA PHE A 17 5.26 -15.71 0.37
C PHE A 17 5.92 -14.60 1.20
N ASP A 18 7.10 -14.15 0.76
CA ASP A 18 7.78 -12.99 1.34
C ASP A 18 6.84 -11.78 1.37
N LEU A 19 6.66 -11.20 2.56
CA LEU A 19 5.76 -10.08 2.82
C LEU A 19 6.10 -8.86 1.92
N GLN A 20 7.39 -8.67 1.63
CA GLN A 20 7.91 -7.67 0.68
C GLN A 20 7.41 -7.90 -0.77
N ARG A 21 7.38 -9.16 -1.23
CA ARG A 21 6.91 -9.51 -2.58
C ARG A 21 5.42 -9.31 -2.69
N ILE A 22 4.65 -9.71 -1.68
CA ILE A 22 3.20 -9.48 -1.64
C ILE A 22 2.90 -7.99 -1.68
N LEU A 23 3.59 -7.18 -0.86
CA LEU A 23 3.45 -5.73 -0.86
C LEU A 23 3.68 -5.13 -2.26
N THR A 24 4.72 -5.59 -2.96
CA THR A 24 5.05 -5.13 -4.32
C THR A 24 3.95 -5.49 -5.32
N VAL A 25 3.45 -6.73 -5.30
CA VAL A 25 2.34 -7.17 -6.16
C VAL A 25 1.07 -6.37 -5.85
N LEU A 26 0.82 -6.05 -4.57
CA LEU A 26 -0.34 -5.27 -4.14
C LEU A 26 -0.27 -3.83 -4.59
N ALA A 27 0.90 -3.19 -4.42
CA ALA A 27 1.13 -1.84 -4.90
C ALA A 27 0.97 -1.76 -6.43
N GLY A 28 1.45 -2.78 -7.15
CA GLY A 28 1.30 -2.88 -8.60
C GLY A 28 -0.16 -3.04 -9.03
N MET A 29 -0.91 -3.95 -8.38
CA MET A 29 -2.34 -4.10 -8.62
C MET A 29 -3.10 -2.81 -8.31
N ALA A 30 -2.80 -2.13 -7.21
CA ALA A 30 -3.42 -0.86 -6.85
C ALA A 30 -3.16 0.23 -7.90
N ALA A 31 -1.92 0.33 -8.41
CA ALA A 31 -1.59 1.28 -9.49
C ALA A 31 -2.36 0.97 -10.79
N VAL A 32 -2.44 -0.31 -11.19
CA VAL A 32 -3.20 -0.72 -12.38
C VAL A 32 -4.70 -0.46 -12.20
N LEU A 33 -5.26 -0.79 -11.04
CA LEU A 33 -6.66 -0.53 -10.71
C LEU A 33 -6.97 0.97 -10.69
N MET A 34 -6.05 1.80 -10.20
CA MET A 34 -6.20 3.25 -10.21
C MET A 34 -6.15 3.81 -11.64
N TYR A 35 -5.27 3.29 -12.48
CA TYR A 35 -5.25 3.63 -13.90
C TYR A 35 -6.55 3.24 -14.60
N LEU A 36 -7.05 2.01 -14.37
CA LEU A 36 -8.33 1.54 -14.91
C LEU A 36 -9.52 2.34 -14.38
N PHE A 37 -9.45 2.86 -13.15
CA PHE A 37 -10.45 3.75 -12.59
C PHE A 37 -10.50 5.10 -13.34
N ILE A 38 -9.35 5.61 -13.77
CA ILE A 38 -9.24 6.87 -14.52
C ILE A 38 -9.75 6.70 -15.96
N THR A 39 -9.44 5.58 -16.61
CA THR A 39 -9.79 5.34 -18.03
C THR A 39 -11.09 4.57 -18.23
N GLY A 40 -11.66 4.02 -17.15
CA GLY A 40 -12.81 3.11 -17.19
C GLY A 40 -14.15 3.81 -17.33
N THR A 41 -15.13 3.10 -17.88
CA THR A 41 -16.51 3.58 -18.01
C THR A 41 -17.21 3.66 -16.65
N GLN A 42 -18.10 4.63 -16.47
CA GLN A 42 -18.81 4.95 -15.22
C GLN A 42 -19.53 3.75 -14.56
N ALA A 43 -19.94 2.75 -15.35
CA ALA A 43 -20.55 1.51 -14.85
C ALA A 43 -19.63 0.65 -13.97
N HIS A 44 -18.30 0.73 -14.16
CA HIS A 44 -17.33 -0.09 -13.43
C HIS A 44 -16.67 0.65 -12.24
N MET A 45 -16.91 1.96 -12.08
CA MET A 45 -16.33 2.76 -11.00
C MET A 45 -16.58 2.19 -9.58
N PRO A 46 -17.79 1.71 -9.23
CA PRO A 46 -18.03 1.17 -7.89
C PRO A 46 -17.19 -0.08 -7.61
N TRP A 47 -17.00 -0.94 -8.62
CA TRP A 47 -16.17 -2.14 -8.51
C TRP A 47 -14.70 -1.79 -8.32
N PHE A 48 -14.20 -0.79 -9.04
CA PHE A 48 -12.83 -0.30 -8.87
C PHE A 48 -12.62 0.29 -7.47
N ILE A 49 -13.54 1.11 -6.96
CA ILE A 49 -13.45 1.69 -5.60
C ILE A 49 -13.44 0.60 -4.54
N LEU A 50 -14.34 -0.38 -4.65
CA LEU A 50 -14.43 -1.49 -3.70
C LEU A 50 -13.14 -2.32 -3.69
N THR A 51 -12.61 -2.60 -4.89
CA THR A 51 -11.39 -3.38 -5.06
C THR A 51 -10.15 -2.61 -4.60
N LEU A 52 -10.07 -1.31 -4.89
CA LEU A 52 -9.01 -0.41 -4.40
C LEU A 52 -9.02 -0.31 -2.87
N GLY A 53 -10.20 -0.15 -2.25
CA GLY A 53 -10.34 -0.12 -0.79
C GLY A 53 -9.87 -1.41 -0.13
N PHE A 54 -10.18 -2.56 -0.75
CA PHE A 54 -9.72 -3.87 -0.31
C PHE A 54 -8.19 -4.00 -0.34
N PHE A 55 -7.56 -3.68 -1.48
CA PHE A 55 -6.10 -3.77 -1.61
C PHE A 55 -5.37 -2.75 -0.73
N SER A 56 -5.90 -1.53 -0.59
CA SER A 56 -5.32 -0.48 0.26
C SER A 56 -5.22 -0.92 1.74
N SER A 57 -6.26 -1.57 2.26
CA SER A 57 -6.22 -2.13 3.63
C SER A 57 -5.09 -3.14 3.80
N ALA A 58 -4.90 -4.03 2.81
CA ALA A 58 -3.86 -5.04 2.86
C ALA A 58 -2.44 -4.44 2.73
N ILE A 59 -2.27 -3.38 1.92
CA ILE A 59 -1.00 -2.63 1.82
C ILE A 59 -0.64 -2.03 3.18
N TYR A 60 -1.58 -1.32 3.82
CA TYR A 60 -1.30 -0.62 5.08
C TYR A 60 -0.88 -1.57 6.20
N THR A 61 -1.63 -2.67 6.38
CA THR A 61 -1.27 -3.71 7.35
C THR A 61 0.10 -4.31 7.03
N SER A 62 0.39 -4.61 5.76
CA SER A 62 1.67 -5.19 5.34
C SER A 62 2.85 -4.25 5.60
N ILE A 63 2.72 -2.94 5.37
CA ILE A 63 3.76 -1.94 5.68
C ILE A 63 4.05 -1.93 7.18
N ILE A 64 3.02 -1.92 8.02
CA ILE A 64 3.19 -1.92 9.49
C ILE A 64 3.88 -3.20 9.95
N THR A 65 3.44 -4.36 9.44
CA THR A 65 4.04 -5.65 9.78
C THR A 65 5.49 -5.72 9.33
N LEU A 66 5.81 -5.27 8.10
CA LEU A 66 7.19 -5.21 7.60
C LEU A 66 8.06 -4.29 8.46
N GLY A 67 7.62 -3.05 8.70
CA GLY A 67 8.36 -2.08 9.48
C GLY A 67 8.64 -2.58 10.89
N SER A 68 7.65 -3.20 11.55
CA SER A 68 7.81 -3.82 12.86
C SER A 68 8.84 -4.95 12.87
N GLN A 69 8.87 -5.77 11.81
CA GLN A 69 9.80 -6.89 11.64
C GLN A 69 11.23 -6.47 11.26
N GLN A 70 11.48 -5.20 10.90
CA GLN A 70 12.85 -4.71 10.63
C GLN A 70 13.68 -4.51 11.90
N THR A 71 13.04 -4.49 13.07
CA THR A 71 13.72 -4.36 14.37
C THR A 71 13.65 -5.67 15.15
N LYS A 72 14.76 -6.09 15.78
CA LYS A 72 14.86 -7.33 16.59
C LYS A 72 13.81 -7.42 17.70
N VAL A 73 13.35 -6.27 18.19
CA VAL A 73 12.19 -6.13 19.06
C VAL A 73 11.28 -5.10 18.39
N ALA A 74 10.03 -5.46 18.09
CA ALA A 74 9.04 -4.57 17.50
C ALA A 74 8.95 -3.27 18.31
N SER A 75 9.59 -2.20 17.85
CA SER A 75 9.64 -0.94 18.60
C SER A 75 8.34 -0.18 18.39
N PRO A 76 7.54 0.09 19.45
CA PRO A 76 6.31 0.87 19.33
C PRO A 76 6.55 2.27 18.74
N LYS A 77 7.77 2.81 18.92
CA LYS A 77 8.18 4.10 18.35
C LYS A 77 8.21 4.06 16.82
N LEU A 78 8.65 2.96 16.22
CA LEU A 78 8.74 2.82 14.76
C LEU A 78 7.35 2.66 14.15
N VAL A 79 6.48 1.87 14.78
CA VAL A 79 5.08 1.73 14.35
C VAL A 79 4.35 3.08 14.45
N ASN A 80 4.49 3.79 15.57
CA ASN A 80 3.88 5.12 15.73
C ASN A 80 4.40 6.14 14.72
N PHE A 81 5.67 6.04 14.30
CA PHE A 81 6.21 6.89 13.25
C PHE A 81 5.54 6.61 11.89
N ILE A 82 5.36 5.34 11.52
CA ILE A 82 4.63 4.95 10.30
C ILE A 82 3.20 5.50 10.33
N LEU A 83 2.51 5.35 11.47
CA LEU A 83 1.15 5.88 11.65
C LEU A 83 1.11 7.41 11.51
N THR A 84 2.07 8.10 12.10
CA THR A 84 2.20 9.57 12.02
C THR A 84 2.41 10.02 10.58
N CYS A 85 3.26 9.32 9.83
CA CYS A 85 3.47 9.57 8.40
C CYS A 85 2.18 9.38 7.60
N GLY A 86 1.37 8.36 7.91
CA GLY A 86 0.05 8.15 7.32
C GLY A 86 -0.92 9.32 7.55
N THR A 87 -0.99 9.83 8.77
CA THR A 87 -1.84 10.99 9.10
C THR A 87 -1.38 12.25 8.36
N ILE A 88 -0.07 12.52 8.34
CA ILE A 88 0.50 13.68 7.62
C ILE A 88 0.27 13.54 6.12
N GLY A 89 0.46 12.36 5.54
CA GLY A 89 0.25 12.09 4.12
C GLY A 89 -1.21 12.31 3.69
N THR A 90 -2.16 11.96 4.54
CA THR A 90 -3.59 12.22 4.30
C THR A 90 -3.86 13.73 4.26
N MET A 91 -3.32 14.50 5.20
CA MET A 91 -3.46 15.96 5.22
C MET A 91 -2.78 16.60 4.00
N LEU A 92 -1.57 16.16 3.65
CA LEU A 92 -0.83 16.67 2.50
C LEU A 92 -1.58 16.41 1.19
N THR A 93 -2.28 15.28 1.08
CA THR A 93 -3.12 14.96 -0.09
C THR A 93 -4.19 16.03 -0.29
N PHE A 94 -4.87 16.49 0.77
CA PHE A 94 -5.87 17.56 0.64
C PHE A 94 -5.23 18.91 0.25
N VAL A 95 -4.11 19.27 0.87
CA VAL A 95 -3.39 20.53 0.61
C VAL A 95 -2.85 20.59 -0.82
N VAL A 96 -2.33 19.48 -1.36
CA VAL A 96 -1.74 19.42 -2.70
C VAL A 96 -2.80 19.19 -3.77
N THR A 97 -3.84 18.38 -3.49
CA THR A 97 -4.88 18.08 -4.47
C THR A 97 -5.77 19.28 -4.76
N GLY A 98 -6.10 20.12 -3.77
CA GLY A 98 -6.95 21.30 -3.96
C GLY A 98 -6.46 22.25 -5.08
N PRO A 99 -5.20 22.74 -5.02
CA PRO A 99 -4.61 23.56 -6.07
C PRO A 99 -4.54 22.87 -7.43
N ILE A 100 -4.23 21.57 -7.46
CA ILE A 100 -4.15 20.79 -8.71
C ILE A 100 -5.53 20.72 -9.38
N VAL A 101 -6.59 20.48 -8.61
CA VAL A 101 -7.95 20.45 -9.13
C VAL A 101 -8.38 21.83 -9.64
N ALA A 102 -8.03 22.90 -8.93
CA ALA A 102 -8.40 24.27 -9.32
C ALA A 102 -7.72 24.72 -10.62
N HIS A 103 -6.45 24.35 -10.84
CA HIS A 103 -5.69 24.80 -12.00
C HIS A 103 -5.76 23.83 -13.20
N SER A 104 -5.83 22.52 -12.94
CA SER A 104 -5.67 21.47 -13.96
C SER A 104 -6.85 20.49 -14.03
N GLY A 105 -7.87 20.68 -13.18
CA GLY A 105 -9.07 19.88 -13.14
C GLY A 105 -8.94 18.56 -12.36
N PRO A 106 -10.07 17.86 -12.11
CA PRO A 106 -10.10 16.63 -11.31
C PRO A 106 -9.31 15.48 -11.93
N GLN A 107 -9.29 15.38 -13.27
CA GLN A 107 -8.59 14.31 -13.96
C GLN A 107 -7.06 14.40 -13.79
N ALA A 108 -6.51 15.62 -13.76
CA ALA A 108 -5.08 15.83 -13.51
C ALA A 108 -4.68 15.44 -12.08
N ALA A 109 -5.56 15.70 -11.10
CA ALA A 109 -5.37 15.24 -9.73
C ALA A 109 -5.33 13.71 -9.64
N LEU A 110 -6.25 13.02 -10.31
CA LEU A 110 -6.28 11.55 -10.33
C LEU A 110 -5.05 10.96 -11.02
N LEU A 111 -4.59 11.56 -12.12
CA LEU A 111 -3.35 11.16 -12.79
C LEU A 111 -2.12 11.35 -11.90
N THR A 112 -2.06 12.46 -11.15
CA THR A 112 -1.00 12.71 -10.17
C THR A 112 -1.01 11.64 -9.07
N ALA A 113 -2.20 11.29 -8.55
CA ALA A 113 -2.36 10.21 -7.57
C ALA A 113 -1.90 8.85 -8.13
N ASN A 114 -2.25 8.53 -9.39
CA ASN A 114 -1.77 7.32 -10.05
C ASN A 114 -0.23 7.31 -10.21
N GLY A 115 0.36 8.46 -10.51
CA GLY A 115 1.82 8.64 -10.53
C GLY A 115 2.46 8.34 -9.16
N LEU A 116 1.88 8.82 -8.07
CA LEU A 116 2.32 8.50 -6.70
C LEU A 116 2.24 7.00 -6.41
N TYR A 117 1.16 6.32 -6.82
CA TYR A 117 1.07 4.85 -6.71
C TYR A 117 2.16 4.13 -7.51
N ALA A 118 2.48 4.62 -8.71
CA ALA A 118 3.57 4.08 -9.53
C ALA A 118 4.94 4.26 -8.87
N VAL A 119 5.22 5.42 -8.26
CA VAL A 119 6.44 5.67 -7.50
C VAL A 119 6.56 4.69 -6.33
N VAL A 120 5.49 4.50 -5.56
CA VAL A 120 5.45 3.53 -4.46
C VAL A 120 5.70 2.11 -4.97
N PHE A 121 5.10 1.73 -6.11
CA PHE A 121 5.34 0.43 -6.73
C PHE A 121 6.80 0.23 -7.11
N VAL A 122 7.43 1.20 -7.78
CA VAL A 122 8.86 1.15 -8.14
C VAL A 122 9.74 1.04 -6.90
N MET A 123 9.44 1.79 -5.85
CA MET A 123 10.18 1.75 -4.60
C MET A 123 10.04 0.37 -3.92
N CYS A 124 8.82 -0.19 -3.87
CA CYS A 124 8.57 -1.53 -3.34
C CYS A 124 9.29 -2.61 -4.16
N PHE A 125 9.27 -2.48 -5.49
CA PHE A 125 9.96 -3.37 -6.41
C PHE A 125 11.47 -3.33 -6.21
N ALA A 126 12.08 -2.14 -6.17
CA ALA A 126 13.50 -1.96 -5.90
C ALA A 126 13.92 -2.54 -4.54
N LEU A 127 13.13 -2.26 -3.49
CA LEU A 127 13.34 -2.89 -2.17
C LEU A 127 13.16 -4.41 -2.22
N GLY A 128 12.30 -4.95 -3.08
CA GLY A 128 12.17 -6.39 -3.32
C GLY A 128 13.46 -7.05 -3.85
N PHE A 129 14.27 -6.32 -4.61
CA PHE A 129 15.57 -6.80 -5.10
C PHE A 129 16.70 -6.59 -4.09
N VAL A 130 16.68 -5.47 -3.37
CA VAL A 130 17.75 -5.10 -2.42
C VAL A 130 17.55 -5.75 -1.05
N SER A 131 16.31 -6.00 -0.64
CA SER A 131 15.99 -6.42 0.72
C SER A 131 16.17 -7.94 0.90
N ARG A 132 17.33 -8.33 1.45
CA ARG A 132 17.55 -9.65 2.05
C ARG A 132 16.86 -9.72 3.43
N HIS A 133 15.53 -9.74 3.46
CA HIS A 133 14.75 -9.91 4.71
C HIS A 133 14.99 -11.26 5.43
N ARG A 134 15.74 -12.18 4.80
CA ARG A 134 16.08 -13.52 5.30
C ARG A 134 17.25 -13.56 6.31
N GLN A 135 17.47 -12.52 7.12
CA GLN A 135 18.56 -12.49 8.12
C GLN A 135 18.10 -12.43 9.58
N HIS A 136 16.82 -12.18 9.87
CA HIS A 136 16.32 -12.17 11.26
C HIS A 136 15.41 -13.35 11.63
N SER A 137 15.03 -14.19 10.67
CA SER A 137 14.45 -15.52 10.92
C SER A 137 15.52 -16.56 11.26
N ALA A 138 16.47 -16.21 12.14
CA ALA A 138 17.20 -17.26 12.85
C ALA A 138 16.26 -17.71 13.99
N PRO A 139 15.84 -18.99 14.04
CA PRO A 139 15.11 -19.49 15.19
C PRO A 139 16.01 -19.27 16.42
N ALA A 140 15.53 -18.52 17.40
CA ALA A 140 16.14 -18.54 18.72
C ALA A 140 15.90 -19.94 19.28
N THR A 141 16.87 -20.84 19.06
CA THR A 141 17.02 -22.07 19.83
C THR A 141 17.45 -21.67 21.23
N HIS A 142 16.53 -21.73 22.18
CA HIS A 142 16.81 -21.99 23.59
C HIS A 142 15.60 -22.69 24.21
#